data_AF-A0AAN2TV70-F1
#
_entry.id   AF-A0AAN2TV70-F1
#
_cell.length_a   1.000
_cell.length_b   1.000
_cell.length_c   1.000
_cell.angle_alpha   90.00
_cell.angle_beta   90.00
_cell.angle_gamma   90.00
#
_symmetry.space_group_name_H-M   'P 1'
#
loop_
_entity.id
_entity.type
_entity.pdbx_description
1 polymer ?
#
loop_
_entity_poly.entity_id
_entity_poly.type
_entity_poly.pdbx_seq_one_letter_code
_entity_poly.pdbx_strand_id
1 'polypeptide(L)'
;MEHLPTSLLTDILTEKIKRDSSEQYGDFVSSLNSLTEEQKTMEDLKQFDHHFDKFLPQLDLMISTQNHEATMNMKATLLDLFANDLTFKSIYLLSTALSNKKELTHLNQFMYPVTFWAPVIKSNELLKNAG
;
A
#
# COMPACT_ATOMS: atom_id res chain seq x y z
N MET A 1 -11.74 10.48 -14.58
CA MET A 1 -10.98 9.32 -14.07
C MET A 1 -10.10 9.85 -12.96
N GLU A 2 -10.35 9.43 -11.73
CA GLU A 2 -9.47 9.77 -10.62
C GLU A 2 -8.09 9.14 -10.89
N HIS A 3 -7.06 9.99 -10.90
CA HIS A 3 -5.69 9.55 -11.15
C HIS A 3 -5.06 9.21 -9.81
N LEU A 4 -4.99 7.92 -9.47
CA LEU A 4 -4.24 7.48 -8.30
C LEU A 4 -2.74 7.77 -8.53
N PRO A 5 -2.07 8.60 -7.71
CA PRO A 5 -0.68 8.97 -7.93
C PRO A 5 0.26 7.86 -7.43
N THR A 6 0.18 6.69 -8.07
CA THR A 6 0.88 5.46 -7.65
C THR A 6 2.40 5.61 -7.61
N SER A 7 2.97 6.54 -8.39
CA SER A 7 4.39 6.88 -8.32
C SER A 7 4.83 7.42 -6.95
N LEU A 8 3.93 8.10 -6.21
CA LEU A 8 4.23 8.62 -4.88
C LEU A 8 4.45 7.49 -3.86
N LEU A 9 3.90 6.30 -4.10
CA LEU A 9 4.05 5.18 -3.18
C LEU A 9 5.52 4.80 -2.97
N THR A 10 6.36 4.81 -4.01
CA THR A 10 7.81 4.57 -3.83
C THR A 10 8.46 5.64 -2.97
N ASP A 11 8.13 6.90 -3.19
CA ASP A 11 8.73 8.00 -2.43
C ASP A 11 8.25 8.00 -0.97
N ILE A 12 7.01 7.55 -0.71
CA ILE A 12 6.49 7.29 0.63
C ILE A 12 7.26 6.12 1.27
N LEU A 13 7.35 4.97 0.59
CA LEU A 13 8.03 3.77 1.13
C LEU A 13 9.51 4.02 1.40
N THR A 14 10.17 4.84 0.60
CA THR A 14 11.58 5.22 0.78
C THR A 14 11.76 6.42 1.72
N GLU A 15 10.68 6.88 2.36
CA GLU A 15 10.61 8.01 3.27
C GLU A 15 11.14 9.34 2.71
N LYS A 16 11.25 9.48 1.37
CA LYS A 16 11.48 10.78 0.74
C LYS A 16 10.29 11.71 0.93
N ILE A 17 9.09 11.12 0.93
CA ILE A 17 7.85 11.75 1.36
C ILE A 17 7.54 11.24 2.76
N LYS A 18 7.57 12.15 3.73
CA LYS A 18 7.26 11.85 5.13
C LYS A 18 5.77 12.03 5.40
N ARG A 19 5.22 11.15 6.24
CA ARG A 19 3.82 11.12 6.65
C ARG A 19 3.32 12.46 7.20
N ASP A 20 4.02 13.00 8.21
CA ASP A 20 3.54 14.17 8.97
C ASP A 20 3.86 15.53 8.34
N SER A 21 4.63 15.56 7.25
CA SER A 21 5.20 16.81 6.72
C SER A 21 4.99 17.02 5.23
N SER A 22 4.17 16.19 4.57
CA SER A 22 3.96 16.27 3.12
C SER A 22 2.48 16.26 2.76
N GLU A 23 2.04 17.31 2.07
CA GLU A 23 0.71 17.37 1.46
C GLU A 23 0.51 16.22 0.46
N GLN A 24 1.56 15.86 -0.28
CA GLN A 24 1.53 14.76 -1.25
C GLN A 24 1.24 13.40 -0.59
N TYR A 25 1.66 13.20 0.66
CA TYR A 25 1.30 12.01 1.41
C TYR A 25 -0.21 11.98 1.67
N GLY A 26 -0.76 13.08 2.17
CA GLY A 26 -2.19 13.23 2.44
C GLY A 26 -3.03 13.06 1.17
N ASP A 27 -2.58 13.62 0.04
CA ASP A 27 -3.24 13.49 -1.25
C ASP A 27 -3.27 12.04 -1.73
N PHE A 28 -2.18 11.30 -1.59
CA PHE A 28 -2.12 9.88 -1.92
C PHE A 28 -3.11 9.07 -1.07
N VAL A 29 -3.09 9.26 0.24
CA VAL A 29 -3.97 8.57 1.19
C VAL A 29 -5.44 8.87 0.88
N SER A 30 -5.78 10.15 0.74
CA SER A 30 -7.12 10.62 0.44
C SER A 30 -7.62 10.03 -0.87
N SER A 31 -6.82 10.12 -1.94
CA SER A 31 -7.17 9.56 -3.26
C SER A 31 -7.43 8.06 -3.21
N LEU A 32 -6.58 7.30 -2.49
CA LEU A 32 -6.76 5.86 -2.38
C LEU A 32 -8.01 5.49 -1.56
N ASN A 33 -8.25 6.19 -0.46
CA ASN A 33 -9.43 5.96 0.37
C ASN A 33 -10.73 6.31 -0.37
N SER A 34 -10.80 7.48 -1.01
CA SER A 34 -11.97 7.88 -1.79
C SER A 34 -12.26 6.91 -2.94
N LEU A 35 -11.24 6.49 -3.69
CA LEU A 35 -11.38 5.53 -4.79
C LEU A 35 -12.07 4.24 -4.35
N THR A 36 -11.74 3.75 -3.15
CA THR A 36 -12.26 2.48 -2.64
C THR A 36 -13.56 2.61 -1.85
N GLU A 37 -13.87 3.78 -1.30
CA GLU A 37 -15.12 4.04 -0.57
C GLU A 37 -16.35 3.88 -1.45
N GLU A 38 -16.28 4.36 -2.69
CA GLU A 38 -17.36 4.30 -3.68
C GLU A 38 -17.76 2.87 -4.07
N GLN A 39 -16.90 1.88 -3.82
CA GLN A 39 -17.10 0.50 -4.25
C GLN A 39 -17.90 -0.30 -3.23
N LYS A 40 -18.93 -1.03 -3.68
CA LYS A 40 -19.82 -1.77 -2.78
C LYS A 40 -19.22 -3.09 -2.30
N THR A 41 -18.42 -3.75 -3.13
CA THR A 41 -17.83 -5.05 -2.83
C THR A 41 -16.32 -5.06 -3.00
N MET A 42 -15.65 -6.07 -2.41
CA MET A 42 -14.20 -6.27 -2.59
C MET A 42 -13.86 -6.75 -3.99
N GLU A 43 -14.75 -7.51 -4.64
CA GLU A 43 -14.59 -7.91 -6.04
C GLU A 43 -14.51 -6.70 -6.97
N ASP A 44 -15.31 -5.66 -6.72
CA ASP A 44 -15.29 -4.41 -7.51
C ASP A 44 -13.95 -3.70 -7.41
N LEU A 45 -13.16 -3.94 -6.36
CA LEU A 45 -11.85 -3.31 -6.19
C LEU A 45 -10.79 -3.90 -7.14
N LYS A 46 -10.93 -5.17 -7.54
CA LYS A 46 -9.96 -5.83 -8.43
C LYS A 46 -9.83 -5.12 -9.78
N GLN A 47 -10.89 -4.45 -10.22
CA GLN A 47 -10.85 -3.65 -11.44
C GLN A 47 -9.90 -2.46 -11.33
N PHE A 48 -9.49 -2.04 -10.12
CA PHE A 48 -8.57 -0.93 -9.89
C PHE A 48 -7.11 -1.37 -9.69
N ASP A 49 -6.82 -2.68 -9.60
CA ASP A 49 -5.44 -3.20 -9.49
C ASP A 49 -4.55 -2.69 -10.64
N HIS A 50 -5.13 -2.52 -11.83
CA HIS A 50 -4.41 -2.06 -13.03
C HIS A 50 -3.83 -0.64 -12.89
N HIS A 51 -4.32 0.18 -11.95
CA HIS A 51 -3.73 1.50 -11.67
C HIS A 51 -2.27 1.40 -11.22
N PHE A 52 -1.86 0.24 -10.70
CA PHE A 52 -0.50 -0.01 -10.25
C PHE A 52 0.38 -0.66 -11.33
N ASP A 53 -0.18 -1.23 -12.40
CA ASP A 53 0.55 -2.09 -13.36
C ASP A 53 1.80 -1.42 -13.97
N LYS A 54 1.74 -0.12 -14.25
CA LYS A 54 2.88 0.63 -14.81
C LYS A 54 3.98 0.91 -13.78
N PHE A 55 3.61 0.92 -12.50
CA PHE A 55 4.48 1.28 -11.38
C PHE A 55 5.16 0.07 -10.75
N LEU A 56 4.45 -1.05 -10.60
CA LEU A 56 4.96 -2.24 -9.89
C LEU A 56 6.34 -2.73 -10.37
N PRO A 57 6.66 -2.75 -11.70
CA PRO A 57 8.00 -3.15 -12.14
C PRO A 57 9.12 -2.22 -11.65
N GLN A 58 8.85 -0.93 -11.51
CA GLN A 58 9.83 0.04 -10.98
C GLN A 58 10.04 -0.15 -9.48
N LEU A 59 8.97 -0.45 -8.74
CA LEU A 59 9.06 -0.76 -7.32
C LEU A 59 9.85 -2.06 -7.08
N ASP A 60 9.62 -3.10 -7.87
CA ASP A 60 10.39 -4.36 -7.79
C ASP A 60 11.89 -4.11 -8.00
N LEU A 61 12.24 -3.36 -9.05
CA LEU A 61 13.62 -2.98 -9.33
C LEU A 61 14.22 -2.17 -8.17
N MET A 62 13.48 -1.20 -7.62
CA MET A 62 13.95 -0.42 -6.46
C MET A 62 14.27 -1.35 -5.30
N ILE A 63 13.35 -2.22 -4.90
CA ILE A 63 13.54 -3.18 -3.80
C ILE A 63 14.77 -4.06 -4.04
N SER A 64 14.98 -4.54 -5.27
CA SER A 64 16.13 -5.39 -5.62
C SER A 64 17.50 -4.73 -5.38
N THR A 65 17.55 -3.39 -5.38
CA THR A 65 18.78 -2.61 -5.21
C THR A 65 18.99 -2.13 -3.77
N GLN A 66 17.98 -2.27 -2.90
CA GLN A 66 18.07 -1.84 -1.51
C GLN A 66 18.82 -2.87 -0.65
N ASN A 67 19.48 -2.38 0.39
CA ASN A 67 20.02 -3.25 1.42
C ASN A 67 18.91 -3.75 2.36
N HIS A 68 19.26 -4.67 3.27
CA HIS A 68 18.29 -5.28 4.18
C HIS A 68 17.61 -4.25 5.10
N GLU A 69 18.39 -3.32 5.67
CA GLU A 69 17.87 -2.29 6.58
C GLU A 69 16.87 -1.37 5.87
N ALA A 70 17.21 -0.86 4.68
CA ALA A 70 16.32 -0.03 3.88
C ALA A 70 15.04 -0.80 3.50
N THR A 71 15.16 -2.08 3.14
CA THR A 71 14.00 -2.93 2.86
C THR A 71 13.10 -3.11 4.09
N MET A 72 13.68 -3.27 5.28
CA MET A 72 12.92 -3.36 6.53
C MET A 72 12.24 -2.04 6.89
N ASN A 73 12.89 -0.90 6.66
CA ASN A 73 12.27 0.41 6.86
C ASN A 73 11.09 0.61 5.89
N MET A 74 11.26 0.29 4.60
CA MET A 74 10.15 0.33 3.63
C MET A 74 8.96 -0.53 4.07
N LYS A 75 9.20 -1.73 4.64
CA LYS A 75 8.14 -2.59 5.18
C LYS A 75 7.46 -1.93 6.38
N ALA A 76 8.23 -1.33 7.28
CA ALA A 76 7.69 -0.63 8.45
C ALA A 76 6.82 0.56 8.01
N THR A 77 7.26 1.35 7.03
CA THR A 77 6.48 2.46 6.46
C THR A 77 5.19 1.97 5.82
N LEU A 78 5.21 0.85 5.07
CA LEU A 78 4.00 0.26 4.50
C LEU A 78 3.02 -0.21 5.59
N LEU A 79 3.53 -0.83 6.65
CA LEU A 79 2.72 -1.25 7.79
C LEU A 79 2.13 -0.04 8.54
N ASP A 80 2.88 1.05 8.70
CA ASP A 80 2.39 2.27 9.34
C ASP A 80 1.26 2.92 8.53
N LEU A 81 1.43 2.99 7.20
CA LEU A 81 0.39 3.43 6.26
C LEU A 81 -0.88 2.56 6.37
N PHE A 82 -0.70 1.24 6.43
CA PHE A 82 -1.80 0.30 6.60
C PHE A 82 -2.47 0.42 7.96
N ALA A 83 -1.70 0.62 9.03
CA ALA A 83 -2.24 0.75 10.37
C ALA A 83 -3.06 2.02 10.49
N ASN A 84 -2.49 3.17 10.14
CA ASN A 84 -3.06 4.42 10.63
C ASN A 84 -3.89 5.19 9.60
N ASP A 85 -3.60 5.05 8.30
CA ASP A 85 -4.07 6.04 7.32
C ASP A 85 -5.00 5.45 6.25
N LEU A 86 -4.92 4.14 5.99
CA LEU A 86 -5.77 3.48 5.00
C LEU A 86 -7.01 2.82 5.60
N THR A 87 -8.11 2.86 4.84
CA THR A 87 -9.31 2.06 5.13
C THR A 87 -9.08 0.58 4.82
N PHE A 88 -9.96 -0.29 5.32
CA PHE A 88 -9.89 -1.73 5.04
C PHE A 88 -9.95 -2.06 3.54
N LYS A 89 -10.76 -1.32 2.76
CA LYS A 89 -10.87 -1.51 1.30
C LYS A 89 -9.60 -1.05 0.57
N SER A 90 -9.02 0.08 0.97
CA SER A 90 -7.73 0.57 0.46
C SER A 90 -6.61 -0.42 0.71
N ILE A 91 -6.55 -1.02 1.91
CA ILE A 91 -5.55 -2.03 2.27
C ILE A 91 -5.74 -3.29 1.44
N TYR A 92 -6.98 -3.73 1.25
CA TYR A 92 -7.29 -4.88 0.39
C TYR A 92 -6.81 -4.64 -1.04
N LEU A 93 -7.17 -3.51 -1.65
CA LEU A 93 -6.75 -3.13 -3.00
C LEU A 93 -5.22 -3.10 -3.11
N LEU A 94 -4.55 -2.34 -2.24
CA LEU A 94 -3.11 -2.15 -2.31
C LEU A 94 -2.34 -3.47 -2.05
N SER A 95 -2.77 -4.27 -1.07
CA SER A 95 -2.15 -5.56 -0.78
C SER A 95 -2.32 -6.55 -1.93
N THR A 96 -3.49 -6.55 -2.58
CA THR A 96 -3.80 -7.40 -3.72
C THR A 96 -2.95 -7.00 -4.93
N ALA A 97 -2.91 -5.70 -5.26
CA ALA A 97 -2.10 -5.18 -6.35
C ALA A 97 -0.60 -5.49 -6.17
N LEU A 98 -0.06 -5.31 -4.95
CA LEU A 98 1.36 -5.56 -4.67
C LEU A 98 1.73 -7.07 -4.64
N SER A 99 0.76 -7.98 -4.47
CA SER A 99 1.01 -9.43 -4.33
C SER A 99 0.59 -10.26 -5.55
N ASN A 100 -0.17 -9.69 -6.49
CA ASN A 100 -0.75 -10.45 -7.61
C ASN A 100 0.25 -10.76 -8.74
N LYS A 101 1.36 -10.03 -8.85
CA LYS A 101 2.33 -10.13 -9.95
C LYS A 101 3.47 -11.08 -9.59
N LYS A 102 3.26 -12.39 -9.80
CA LYS A 102 4.22 -13.47 -9.45
C LYS A 102 5.59 -13.30 -10.12
N GLU A 103 5.65 -12.62 -11.24
CA GLU A 103 6.86 -12.29 -12.00
C GLU A 103 7.76 -11.27 -11.30
N LEU A 104 7.22 -10.48 -10.36
CA LEU A 104 7.96 -9.47 -9.59
C LEU A 104 8.50 -10.09 -8.28
N THR A 105 9.60 -10.84 -8.41
CA THR A 105 10.14 -11.68 -7.32
C THR A 105 10.45 -10.89 -6.05
N HIS A 106 11.10 -9.73 -6.16
CA HIS A 106 11.53 -8.94 -5.01
C HIS A 106 10.33 -8.31 -4.31
N LEU A 107 9.36 -7.81 -5.08
CA LEU A 107 8.12 -7.28 -4.57
C LEU A 107 7.29 -8.36 -3.84
N ASN A 108 7.21 -9.57 -4.38
CA ASN A 108 6.51 -10.67 -3.71
C ASN A 108 7.17 -11.04 -2.37
N GLN A 109 8.50 -11.14 -2.33
CA GLN A 109 9.24 -11.38 -1.09
C GLN A 109 9.09 -10.21 -0.10
N PHE A 110 9.03 -8.99 -0.62
CA PHE A 110 8.74 -7.80 0.16
C PHE A 110 7.33 -7.84 0.78
N MET A 111 6.32 -8.29 0.03
CA MET A 111 4.94 -8.34 0.52
C MET A 111 4.64 -9.48 1.47
N TYR A 112 5.34 -10.61 1.39
CA TYR A 112 5.00 -11.82 2.16
C TYR A 112 4.78 -11.59 3.68
N PRO A 113 5.66 -10.86 4.41
CA PRO A 113 5.40 -10.54 5.80
C PRO A 113 4.24 -9.56 5.98
N VAL A 114 4.09 -8.59 5.08
CA VAL A 114 3.09 -7.53 5.15
C VAL A 114 1.67 -8.08 4.96
N THR A 115 1.48 -9.00 4.00
CA THR A 115 0.18 -9.62 3.71
C THR A 115 -0.40 -10.37 4.91
N PHE A 116 0.45 -10.85 5.81
CA PHE A 116 0.02 -11.49 7.05
C PHE A 116 -0.40 -10.47 8.13
N TRP A 117 0.37 -9.39 8.28
CA TRP A 117 0.16 -8.42 9.35
C TRP A 117 -0.93 -7.39 9.06
N ALA A 118 -1.14 -6.99 7.80
CA ALA A 118 -2.10 -5.94 7.44
C ALA A 118 -3.53 -6.22 7.93
N PRO A 119 -4.10 -7.43 7.73
CA PRO A 119 -5.45 -7.75 8.24
C PRO A 119 -5.51 -7.79 9.76
N VAL A 120 -4.47 -8.33 10.41
CA VAL A 120 -4.39 -8.43 11.88
C VAL A 120 -4.40 -7.05 12.54
N ILE A 121 -3.62 -6.11 11.98
CA ILE A 121 -3.55 -4.73 12.48
C ILE A 121 -4.94 -4.08 12.43
N LYS A 122 -5.64 -4.16 11.29
CA LYS A 122 -6.96 -3.51 11.14
C LYS A 122 -8.06 -4.20 11.93
N SER A 123 -8.06 -5.53 12.03
CA SER A 123 -9.02 -6.22 12.90
C SER A 123 -8.86 -5.81 14.36
N ASN A 124 -7.63 -5.61 14.84
CA ASN A 124 -7.38 -5.12 16.20
C ASN A 124 -7.88 -3.69 16.42
N GLU A 125 -7.76 -2.79 15.44
CA GLU A 125 -8.32 -1.44 15.54
C GLU A 125 -9.85 -1.45 15.57
N LEU A 126 -10.50 -2.25 14.73
CA LEU A 126 -11.95 -2.40 14.74
C LEU A 126 -12.47 -2.91 16.09
N LEU A 127 -11.77 -3.87 16.70
CA LEU A 127 -12.10 -4.37 18.04
C LEU A 127 -11.91 -3.30 19.12
N LYS A 128 -10.86 -2.49 19.04
CA LYS A 128 -10.60 -1.41 20.01
C LYS A 128 -11.59 -0.25 19.91
N ASN A 129 -12.07 0.05 18.71
CA ASN A 129 -13.01 1.15 18.47
C ASN A 129 -14.48 0.74 18.66
N ALA A 130 -14.77 -0.55 18.87
CA ALA A 130 -16.10 -1.09 19.13
C ALA A 130 -16.45 -1.23 20.62
N GLY A 131 -15.51 -0.91 21.53
CA GLY A 131 -15.69 -0.90 22.98
C GLY A 131 -15.62 0.51 23.56
#